data_AF-A0A937THA9-F1
#
_entry.id   AF-A0A937THA9-F1
#
_cell.length_a   1.000
_cell.length_b   1.000
_cell.length_c   1.000
_cell.angle_alpha   90.00
_cell.angle_beta   90.00
_cell.angle_gamma   90.00
#
_symmetry.space_group_name_H-M   'P 1'
#
loop_
_entity.id
_entity.type
_entity.pdbx_description
1 polymer ?
#
loop_
_entity_poly.entity_id
_entity_poly.type
_entity_poly.pdbx_seq_one_letter_code
_entity_poly.pdbx_strand_id
1 'polypeptide(L)'
;MPANLNALIRYKTIDLCLSNRHRQWTIKDLMVACSEALTENRGVDTGVSERTLRDDIRVMRSNILGFNAPIKQRSGLYFYSDPSFSIFQASAVKKKLLKRILAFLLEIRVEMDHPELEIMIGKLAEIIPVDGDMAEPAPESLEMEEKKVDKVILERMAGEEPPDYSGAMYYIPSAPEKLHASKKVSIPSMKKTRKIKYTFSWRDMLDLI
;
A
#
# COMPACT_ATOMS: atom_id res chain seq x y z
N MET A 1 -7.39 20.02 25.35
CA MET A 1 -7.98 19.60 24.05
C MET A 1 -7.53 18.19 23.71
N PRO A 2 -8.34 17.38 22.99
CA PRO A 2 -7.87 16.09 22.49
C PRO A 2 -6.81 16.36 21.41
N ALA A 3 -5.55 16.15 21.77
CA ALA A 3 -4.38 16.50 20.97
C ALA A 3 -4.32 15.77 19.61
N ASN A 4 -4.99 14.62 19.52
CA ASN A 4 -4.84 13.68 18.41
C ASN A 4 -5.47 14.18 17.09
N LEU A 5 -6.71 14.68 17.12
CA LEU A 5 -7.37 15.17 15.89
C LEU A 5 -6.70 16.44 15.34
N ASN A 6 -6.20 17.33 16.20
CA ASN A 6 -5.45 18.51 15.75
C ASN A 6 -4.16 18.10 15.03
N ALA A 7 -3.46 17.08 15.55
CA ALA A 7 -2.26 16.57 14.89
C ALA A 7 -2.59 15.99 13.51
N LEU A 8 -3.67 15.21 13.39
CA LEU A 8 -4.10 14.64 12.10
C LEU A 8 -4.43 15.71 11.06
N ILE A 9 -5.15 16.77 11.43
CA ILE A 9 -5.42 17.90 10.54
C ILE A 9 -4.11 18.51 10.05
N ARG A 10 -3.18 18.80 10.96
CA ARG A 10 -1.87 19.37 10.60
C ARG A 10 -1.04 18.44 9.70
N TYR A 11 -0.99 17.15 9.98
CA TYR A 11 -0.28 16.19 9.11
C TYR A 11 -0.87 16.16 7.70
N LYS A 12 -2.20 16.17 7.59
CA LYS A 12 -2.89 16.24 6.29
C LYS A 12 -2.54 17.52 5.55
N THR A 13 -2.57 18.67 6.24
CA THR A 13 -2.24 19.96 5.64
C THR A 13 -0.78 20.03 5.21
N ILE A 14 0.16 19.60 6.05
CA ILE A 14 1.59 19.54 5.71
C ILE A 14 1.80 18.65 4.49
N ASP A 15 1.15 17.49 4.41
CA ASP A 15 1.25 16.60 3.25
C ASP A 15 0.79 17.27 1.95
N LEU A 16 -0.36 17.95 1.97
CA LEU A 16 -0.88 18.69 0.83
C LEU A 16 0.07 19.82 0.39
N CYS A 17 0.57 20.59 1.35
CA CYS A 17 1.54 21.64 1.09
C CYS A 17 2.79 21.09 0.41
N LEU A 18 3.45 20.10 1.03
CA LEU A 18 4.73 19.58 0.56
C LEU A 18 4.63 18.74 -0.72
N SER A 19 3.44 18.23 -1.05
CA SER A 19 3.15 17.56 -2.33
C SER A 19 3.04 18.55 -3.50
N ASN A 20 2.70 19.82 -3.23
CA ASN A 20 2.58 20.83 -4.27
C ASN A 20 3.95 21.37 -4.70
N ARG A 21 4.44 20.91 -5.85
CA ARG A 21 5.73 21.33 -6.44
C ARG A 21 5.77 22.76 -6.98
N HIS A 22 4.62 23.37 -7.23
CA HIS A 22 4.54 24.71 -7.82
C HIS A 22 4.75 25.82 -6.80
N ARG A 23 4.77 25.49 -5.50
CA ARG A 23 4.96 26.44 -4.41
C ARG A 23 6.09 25.99 -3.50
N GLN A 24 6.91 26.95 -3.09
CA GLN A 24 7.92 26.76 -2.05
C GLN A 24 7.31 27.08 -0.69
N TRP A 25 7.63 26.29 0.33
CA TRP A 25 7.03 26.41 1.66
C TRP A 25 8.07 26.72 2.72
N THR A 26 7.97 27.88 3.36
CA THR A 26 8.69 28.16 4.59
C THR A 26 7.97 27.57 5.79
N ILE A 27 8.64 27.51 6.95
CA ILE A 27 7.98 27.10 8.20
C ILE A 27 6.79 28.02 8.53
N LYS A 28 6.89 29.32 8.20
CA LYS A 28 5.82 30.30 8.43
C LYS A 28 4.63 30.06 7.53
N ASP A 29 4.86 29.73 6.25
CA ASP A 29 3.77 29.38 5.33
C ASP A 29 2.99 28.15 5.80
N LEU A 30 3.72 27.12 6.24
CA LEU A 30 3.12 25.91 6.80
C LEU A 30 2.35 26.20 8.10
N MET A 31 2.85 27.12 8.95
CA MET A 31 2.13 27.53 10.16
C MET A 31 0.80 28.21 9.82
N VAL A 32 0.80 29.13 8.84
CA VAL A 32 -0.42 29.80 8.38
C VAL A 32 -1.41 28.77 7.83
N ALA A 33 -0.98 27.93 6.88
CA ALA A 33 -1.85 26.92 6.28
C ALA A 33 -2.44 25.94 7.32
N CYS A 34 -1.64 25.50 8.29
CA CYS A 34 -2.13 24.64 9.37
C CYS A 34 -3.07 25.36 10.33
N SER A 35 -2.85 26.66 10.58
CA SER A 35 -3.73 27.46 11.44
C SER A 35 -5.08 27.68 10.75
N GLU A 36 -5.08 28.04 9.48
CA GLU A 36 -6.28 28.17 8.65
C GLU A 36 -7.08 26.85 8.61
N ALA A 37 -6.41 25.73 8.33
CA ALA A 37 -7.06 24.42 8.31
C ALA A 37 -7.69 24.04 9.66
N LEU A 38 -7.05 24.39 10.78
CA LEU A 38 -7.63 24.15 12.11
C LEU A 38 -8.85 25.04 12.37
N THR A 39 -8.78 26.31 11.99
CA THR A 39 -9.88 27.27 12.13
C THR A 39 -11.07 26.84 11.29
N GLU A 40 -10.87 26.40 10.04
CA GLU A 40 -11.93 25.88 9.17
C GLU A 40 -12.62 24.63 9.73
N ASN A 41 -11.85 23.69 10.26
CA ASN A 41 -12.39 22.42 10.75
C ASN A 41 -13.00 22.50 12.15
N ARG A 42 -12.64 23.51 12.96
CA ARG A 42 -13.08 23.62 14.36
C ARG A 42 -13.84 24.89 14.71
N GLY A 43 -13.84 25.91 13.85
CA GLY A 43 -14.46 27.20 14.13
C GLY A 43 -13.79 27.99 15.27
N VAL A 44 -12.58 27.60 15.69
CA VAL A 44 -11.83 28.27 16.77
C VAL A 44 -10.47 28.69 16.23
N ASP A 45 -10.21 29.99 16.26
CA ASP A 45 -8.93 30.57 15.86
C ASP A 45 -7.86 30.29 16.90
N THR A 46 -7.21 29.12 16.77
CA THR A 46 -6.08 28.73 17.61
C THR A 46 -4.88 28.53 16.71
N GLY A 47 -4.03 29.55 16.62
CA GLY A 47 -2.82 29.51 15.82
C GLY A 47 -1.88 28.36 16.21
N VAL A 48 -1.13 27.86 15.23
CA VAL A 48 -0.12 26.81 15.43
C VAL A 48 1.25 27.45 15.68
N SER A 49 1.89 27.09 16.80
CA SER A 49 3.24 27.56 17.09
C SER A 49 4.30 26.91 16.19
N GLU A 50 5.42 27.61 15.97
CA GLU A 50 6.54 27.06 15.20
C GLU A 50 7.08 25.76 15.82
N ARG A 51 7.14 25.71 17.16
CA ARG A 51 7.57 24.51 17.90
C ARG A 51 6.70 23.31 17.54
N THR A 52 5.37 23.47 17.59
CA THR A 52 4.41 22.42 17.25
C THR A 52 4.65 21.89 15.84
N LEU A 53 4.82 22.80 14.88
CA LEU A 53 4.99 22.43 13.48
C LEU A 53 6.33 21.69 13.24
N ARG A 54 7.40 22.11 13.92
CA ARG A 54 8.70 21.42 13.86
C ARG A 54 8.63 20.03 14.48
N ASP A 55 7.91 19.88 15.60
CA ASP A 55 7.67 18.58 16.22
C ASP A 55 6.84 17.67 15.31
N ASP A 56 5.81 18.19 14.65
CA ASP A 56 5.01 17.45 13.67
C ASP A 56 5.87 16.94 12.50
N ILE A 57 6.71 17.82 11.91
CA ILE A 57 7.63 17.44 10.83
C ILE A 57 8.62 16.37 11.31
N ARG A 58 9.12 16.47 12.55
CA ARG A 58 9.99 15.44 13.14
C ARG A 58 9.27 14.11 13.25
N VAL A 59 8.01 14.10 13.69
CA VAL A 59 7.18 12.89 13.78
C VAL A 59 6.93 12.32 12.39
N MET A 60 6.56 13.13 11.40
CA MET A 60 6.31 12.69 10.02
C MET A 60 7.55 12.04 9.38
N ARG A 61 8.75 12.55 9.67
CA ARG A 61 10.02 11.95 9.23
C ARG A 61 10.35 10.62 9.92
N SER A 62 9.81 10.40 11.12
CA SER A 62 10.11 9.23 11.94
C SER A 62 9.28 8.01 11.53
N ASN A 63 9.66 6.85 12.07
CA ASN A 63 8.91 5.61 11.93
C ASN A 63 7.76 5.47 12.96
N ILE A 64 7.54 6.47 13.84
CA ILE A 64 6.56 6.35 14.94
C ILE A 64 5.13 6.11 14.40
N LEU A 65 4.76 6.81 13.33
CA LEU A 65 3.47 6.66 12.65
C LEU A 65 3.56 5.81 11.38
N GLY A 66 4.75 5.27 11.08
CA GLY A 66 4.99 4.48 9.86
C GLY A 66 5.01 5.29 8.55
N PHE A 67 4.93 6.63 8.61
CA PHE A 67 4.96 7.49 7.42
C PHE A 67 6.34 7.53 6.76
N ASN A 68 7.40 7.69 7.57
CA ASN A 68 8.79 7.84 7.10
C ASN A 68 8.91 8.87 5.96
N ALA A 69 8.24 10.02 6.13
CA ALA A 69 8.09 11.01 5.08
C ALA A 69 9.45 11.60 4.68
N PRO A 70 9.78 11.65 3.37
CA PRO A 70 11.07 12.10 2.86
C PRO A 70 11.18 13.64 2.84
N ILE A 71 10.82 14.31 3.94
CA ILE A 71 10.83 15.77 4.06
C ILE A 71 12.27 16.27 4.18
N LYS A 72 12.75 17.04 3.20
CA LYS A 72 14.03 17.76 3.26
C LYS A 72 13.81 19.24 3.52
N GLN A 73 14.86 19.89 4.02
CA GLN A 73 14.90 21.34 4.20
C GLN A 73 16.15 21.89 3.53
N ARG A 74 16.00 22.93 2.70
CA ARG A 74 17.12 23.66 2.08
C ARG A 74 16.83 25.16 2.13
N SER A 75 17.76 25.95 2.67
CA SER A 75 17.63 27.42 2.76
C SER A 75 16.31 27.89 3.41
N GLY A 76 15.85 27.19 4.45
CA GLY A 76 14.60 27.52 5.15
C GLY A 76 13.32 26.99 4.48
N LEU A 77 13.42 26.40 3.29
CA LEU A 77 12.29 25.85 2.53
C LEU A 77 12.15 24.35 2.78
N TYR A 78 10.92 23.89 2.95
CA TYR A 78 10.55 22.49 3.17
C TYR A 78 9.92 21.90 1.91
N PHE A 79 10.26 20.65 1.59
CA PHE A 79 9.75 19.91 0.43
C PHE A 79 9.92 18.40 0.62
N TYR A 80 9.13 17.60 -0.10
CA TYR A 80 9.40 16.17 -0.24
C TYR A 80 10.51 15.92 -1.24
N SER A 81 11.47 15.05 -0.91
CA SER A 81 12.52 14.68 -1.86
C SER A 81 12.06 13.67 -2.91
N ASP A 82 11.01 12.92 -2.62
CA ASP A 82 10.28 12.13 -3.60
C ASP A 82 8.99 12.88 -3.94
N PRO A 83 8.84 13.41 -5.17
CA PRO A 83 7.64 14.12 -5.60
C PRO A 83 6.36 13.30 -5.68
N SER A 84 6.49 11.96 -5.76
CA SER A 84 5.36 11.04 -5.82
C SER A 84 4.90 10.60 -4.43
N PHE A 85 5.58 11.08 -3.38
CA PHE A 85 5.23 10.76 -2.00
C PHE A 85 4.01 11.54 -1.53
N SER A 86 3.10 10.83 -0.89
CA SER A 86 2.09 11.38 0.02
C SER A 86 1.87 10.38 1.15
N ILE A 87 1.67 10.87 2.37
CA ILE A 87 1.38 10.00 3.53
C ILE A 87 0.11 9.17 3.33
N PHE A 88 -0.82 9.61 2.47
CA PHE A 88 -2.05 8.90 2.16
C PHE A 88 -1.92 7.93 0.97
N GLN A 89 -0.93 8.13 0.09
CA GLN A 89 -0.74 7.31 -1.10
C GLN A 89 -0.18 5.92 -0.77
N ALA A 90 0.67 5.80 0.25
CA ALA A 90 1.20 4.50 0.70
C ALA A 90 0.10 3.53 1.19
N SER A 91 -1.03 4.05 1.68
CA SER A 91 -2.21 3.24 2.03
C SER A 91 -2.87 2.66 0.78
N ALA A 92 -2.97 3.43 -0.30
CA ALA A 92 -3.61 2.99 -1.54
C ALA A 92 -2.84 1.85 -2.24
N VAL A 93 -1.51 1.94 -2.33
CA VAL A 93 -0.68 0.89 -2.96
C VAL A 93 -0.76 -0.42 -2.18
N LYS A 94 -0.64 -0.35 -0.84
CA LYS A 94 -0.76 -1.54 0.03
C LYS A 94 -2.16 -2.15 -0.08
N LYS A 95 -3.22 -1.33 -0.07
CA LYS A 95 -4.60 -1.81 -0.27
C LYS A 95 -4.79 -2.46 -1.65
N LYS A 96 -4.25 -1.89 -2.73
CA LYS A 96 -4.33 -2.48 -4.08
C LYS A 96 -3.63 -3.83 -4.14
N LEU A 97 -2.44 -3.95 -3.57
CA LEU A 97 -1.71 -5.22 -3.51
C LEU A 97 -2.47 -6.25 -2.68
N LEU A 98 -2.98 -5.88 -1.50
CA LEU A 98 -3.75 -6.76 -0.64
C LEU A 98 -5.05 -7.23 -1.32
N LYS A 99 -5.74 -6.35 -2.06
CA LYS A 99 -6.91 -6.72 -2.89
C LYS A 99 -6.55 -7.74 -3.97
N ARG A 100 -5.40 -7.58 -4.65
CA ARG A 100 -4.91 -8.54 -5.65
C ARG A 100 -4.57 -9.91 -5.03
N ILE A 101 -3.92 -9.91 -3.87
CA ILE A 101 -3.62 -11.14 -3.13
C ILE A 101 -4.93 -11.83 -2.73
N LEU A 102 -5.89 -11.09 -2.19
CA LEU A 102 -7.21 -11.65 -1.84
C LEU A 102 -7.92 -12.23 -3.06
N ALA A 103 -7.96 -11.51 -4.19
CA ALA A 103 -8.57 -12.00 -5.43
C ALA A 103 -7.94 -13.32 -5.90
N PHE A 104 -6.61 -13.41 -5.87
CA PHE A 104 -5.88 -14.63 -6.23
C PHE A 104 -6.18 -15.80 -5.29
N LEU A 105 -6.24 -15.55 -3.97
CA LEU A 105 -6.60 -16.58 -3.00
C LEU A 105 -8.05 -17.07 -3.18
N LEU A 106 -8.96 -16.17 -3.56
CA LEU A 106 -10.36 -16.50 -3.87
C LEU A 106 -10.53 -17.26 -5.20
N GLU A 107 -9.57 -17.14 -6.12
CA GLU A 107 -9.52 -17.92 -7.36
C GLU A 107 -9.03 -19.34 -7.06
N ILE A 108 -7.91 -19.47 -6.33
CA ILE A 108 -7.34 -20.77 -5.97
C ILE A 108 -8.22 -21.57 -5.02
N ARG A 109 -9.04 -20.94 -4.17
CA ARG A 109 -9.94 -21.68 -3.26
C ARG A 109 -10.87 -22.66 -3.99
N VAL A 110 -11.19 -22.39 -5.26
CA VAL A 110 -12.05 -23.25 -6.08
C VAL A 110 -11.36 -24.58 -6.39
N GLU A 111 -10.03 -24.56 -6.46
CA GLU A 111 -9.18 -25.71 -6.81
C GLU A 111 -8.54 -26.37 -5.57
N MET A 112 -8.42 -25.64 -4.46
CA MET A 112 -7.75 -26.10 -3.25
C MET A 112 -8.59 -25.85 -1.99
N ASP A 113 -9.06 -26.93 -1.36
CA ASP A 113 -9.66 -26.88 -0.03
C ASP A 113 -8.56 -27.08 1.04
N HIS A 114 -8.21 -26.00 1.74
CA HIS A 114 -7.18 -26.03 2.78
C HIS A 114 -7.55 -25.07 3.93
N PRO A 115 -7.55 -25.53 5.20
CA PRO A 115 -8.05 -24.72 6.32
C PRO A 115 -7.25 -23.44 6.56
N GLU A 116 -5.94 -23.45 6.29
CA GLU A 116 -5.10 -22.27 6.37
C GLU A 116 -5.44 -21.23 5.29
N LEU A 117 -5.93 -21.65 4.11
CA LEU A 117 -6.37 -20.74 3.05
C LEU A 117 -7.59 -19.93 3.50
N GLU A 118 -8.59 -20.61 4.08
CA GLU A 118 -9.79 -19.98 4.63
C GLU A 118 -9.46 -19.00 5.77
N ILE A 119 -8.54 -19.37 6.66
CA ILE A 119 -8.07 -18.48 7.73
C ILE A 119 -7.39 -17.24 7.16
N MET A 120 -6.58 -17.39 6.10
CA MET A 120 -5.90 -16.26 5.44
C MET A 120 -6.89 -15.35 4.73
N ILE A 121 -7.87 -15.91 4.01
CA ILE A 121 -8.93 -15.15 3.33
C ILE A 121 -9.75 -14.36 4.34
N GLY A 122 -10.19 -14.99 5.44
CA GLY A 122 -10.97 -14.31 6.48
C GLY A 122 -10.21 -13.16 7.12
N LYS A 123 -8.94 -13.37 7.50
CA LYS A 123 -8.10 -12.31 8.08
C LYS A 123 -7.84 -11.16 7.11
N LEU A 124 -7.62 -11.47 5.82
CA LEU A 124 -7.38 -10.44 4.81
C LEU A 124 -8.67 -9.64 4.51
N ALA A 125 -9.83 -10.29 4.52
CA ALA A 125 -11.13 -9.64 4.35
C ALA A 125 -11.49 -8.70 5.52
N GLU A 126 -11.07 -8.99 6.76
CA GLU A 126 -11.23 -8.06 7.89
C GLU A 126 -10.35 -6.81 7.77
N ILE A 127 -9.13 -6.97 7.22
CA ILE A 127 -8.16 -5.87 7.07
C ILE A 127 -8.50 -4.96 5.88
N ILE A 128 -9.17 -5.51 4.86
CA ILE A 128 -9.66 -4.77 3.70
C ILE A 128 -11.19 -4.72 3.84
N PRO A 129 -11.77 -3.70 4.51
CA PRO A 129 -13.20 -3.50 4.42
C PRO A 129 -13.56 -3.50 2.94
N VAL A 130 -14.40 -4.46 2.53
CA VAL A 130 -15.09 -4.42 1.25
C VAL A 130 -16.19 -3.37 1.41
N ASP A 131 -15.79 -2.14 1.74
CA ASP A 131 -16.69 -1.00 1.68
C ASP A 131 -17.00 -0.84 0.20
N GLY A 132 -18.30 -0.90 -0.10
CA GLY A 132 -18.85 -0.81 -1.44
C GLY A 132 -18.58 0.55 -2.09
N ASP A 133 -17.34 0.77 -2.53
CA ASP A 133 -17.05 1.58 -3.71
C ASP A 133 -17.43 0.75 -4.96
N MET A 134 -18.72 0.42 -5.05
CA MET A 134 -19.41 0.25 -6.33
C MET A 134 -19.78 1.64 -6.83
N ALA A 135 -18.76 2.48 -7.03
CA ALA A 135 -18.80 3.43 -8.12
C ALA A 135 -17.88 2.83 -9.18
N GLU A 136 -18.49 2.03 -10.06
CA GLU A 136 -17.93 1.79 -11.39
C GLU A 136 -17.50 3.18 -11.92
N PRO A 137 -16.20 3.46 -12.12
CA PRO A 137 -15.88 4.57 -12.99
C PRO A 137 -16.46 4.21 -14.35
N ALA A 138 -17.40 5.03 -14.83
CA ALA A 138 -17.94 4.92 -16.18
C ALA A 138 -16.80 4.64 -17.17
N PRO A 139 -17.00 3.73 -18.13
CA PRO A 139 -15.94 3.28 -19.03
C PRO A 139 -15.66 4.41 -20.04
N GLU A 140 -14.87 5.39 -19.63
CA GLU A 140 -14.40 6.44 -20.52
C GLU A 140 -12.91 6.25 -20.79
N SER A 141 -12.63 5.74 -21.99
CA SER A 141 -11.35 5.76 -22.72
C SER A 141 -10.22 4.81 -22.27
N LEU A 142 -10.39 3.50 -22.49
CA LEU A 142 -9.26 2.56 -22.66
C LEU A 142 -9.28 1.78 -23.98
N GLU A 143 -10.29 1.94 -24.84
CA GLU A 143 -10.39 1.20 -26.10
C GLU A 143 -9.47 1.68 -27.23
N MET A 144 -8.74 2.80 -27.05
CA MET A 144 -7.88 3.33 -28.12
C MET A 144 -6.41 2.86 -28.07
N GLU A 145 -5.91 2.35 -26.93
CA GLU A 145 -4.50 1.99 -26.81
C GLU A 145 -4.21 0.53 -27.19
N GLU A 146 -5.10 -0.42 -26.88
CA GLU A 146 -4.89 -1.85 -27.19
C GLU A 146 -4.82 -2.09 -28.71
N LYS A 147 -5.71 -1.47 -29.49
CA LYS A 147 -5.69 -1.58 -30.98
C LYS A 147 -4.40 -1.04 -31.60
N LYS A 148 -3.73 -0.08 -30.94
CA LYS A 148 -2.47 0.49 -31.44
C LYS A 148 -1.28 -0.42 -31.10
N VAL A 149 -1.29 -1.05 -29.94
CA VAL A 149 -0.25 -2.01 -29.52
C VAL A 149 -0.33 -3.28 -30.36
N ASP A 150 -1.52 -3.82 -30.60
CA ASP A 150 -1.71 -5.03 -31.40
C ASP A 150 -1.30 -4.82 -32.87
N LYS A 151 -1.63 -3.65 -33.44
CA LYS A 151 -1.19 -3.30 -34.80
C LYS A 151 0.34 -3.17 -34.90
N VAL A 152 0.98 -2.59 -33.88
CA VAL A 152 2.44 -2.45 -33.82
C VAL A 152 3.14 -3.79 -33.61
N ILE A 153 2.52 -4.73 -32.89
CA ILE A 153 3.04 -6.09 -32.71
C ILE A 153 2.87 -6.89 -34.01
N LEU A 154 1.70 -6.81 -34.66
CA LEU A 154 1.42 -7.51 -35.92
C LEU A 154 2.31 -7.03 -37.08
N GLU A 155 2.58 -5.72 -37.18
CA GLU A 155 3.48 -5.19 -38.22
C GLU A 155 4.95 -5.60 -38.00
N ARG A 156 5.37 -5.87 -36.75
CA ARG A 156 6.71 -6.39 -36.44
C ARG A 156 6.86 -7.89 -36.72
N MET A 157 5.78 -8.65 -36.66
CA MET A 157 5.80 -10.09 -36.92
C MET A 157 5.78 -10.46 -38.41
N ALA A 158 5.52 -9.50 -39.31
CA ALA A 158 5.42 -9.75 -40.75
C ALA A 158 6.76 -9.69 -41.52
N GLY A 159 7.90 -9.54 -40.84
CA GLY A 159 9.19 -9.24 -41.48
C GLY A 159 10.37 -10.17 -41.17
N GLU A 160 10.22 -11.18 -40.32
CA GLU A 160 11.33 -12.09 -39.98
C GLU A 160 10.89 -13.54 -40.17
N GLU A 161 11.48 -14.23 -41.15
CA GLU A 161 11.36 -15.67 -41.25
C GLU A 161 11.92 -16.31 -39.97
N PRO A 162 11.23 -17.33 -39.40
CA PRO A 162 11.70 -18.00 -38.20
C PRO A 162 13.02 -18.72 -38.49
N PRO A 163 14.01 -18.64 -37.59
CA PRO A 163 15.27 -19.36 -37.78
C PRO A 163 15.04 -20.88 -37.79
N ASP A 164 15.72 -21.57 -38.72
CA ASP A 164 15.65 -23.03 -38.84
C ASP A 164 16.21 -23.72 -37.58
N TYR A 165 15.32 -24.36 -36.83
CA TYR A 165 15.63 -25.11 -35.61
C TYR A 165 15.91 -26.61 -35.86
N SER A 166 16.30 -27.00 -37.08
CA SER A 166 16.63 -28.39 -37.42
C SER A 166 17.88 -28.98 -36.71
N GLY A 167 18.59 -28.21 -35.86
CA GLY A 167 19.86 -28.63 -35.25
C GLY A 167 20.03 -28.48 -33.72
N ALA A 168 19.03 -28.05 -32.95
CA ALA A 168 19.23 -27.76 -31.53
C ALA A 168 19.00 -28.99 -30.63
N MET A 169 20.05 -29.79 -30.40
CA MET A 169 20.08 -30.79 -29.31
C MET A 169 20.06 -30.07 -27.96
N TYR A 170 18.99 -30.25 -27.18
CA TYR A 170 18.91 -29.73 -25.82
C TYR A 170 19.88 -30.47 -24.90
N TYR A 171 20.98 -29.79 -24.53
CA TYR A 171 21.86 -30.20 -23.44
C TYR A 171 21.15 -29.96 -22.10
N ILE A 172 20.81 -31.02 -21.39
CA ILE A 172 20.26 -30.96 -20.01
C ILE A 172 21.46 -31.01 -19.04
N PRO A 173 21.77 -29.95 -18.27
CA PRO A 173 22.80 -30.02 -17.26
C PRO A 173 22.30 -30.85 -16.07
N SER A 174 22.99 -31.96 -15.78
CA SER A 174 22.82 -32.75 -14.56
C SER A 174 23.11 -31.92 -13.30
N ALA A 175 22.27 -32.11 -12.27
CA ALA A 175 22.30 -31.40 -10.99
C ALA A 175 23.69 -31.45 -10.30
N PRO A 176 24.17 -30.36 -9.67
CA PRO A 176 25.42 -30.40 -8.93
C PRO A 176 25.24 -31.05 -7.56
N GLU A 177 26.06 -32.07 -7.30
CA GLU A 177 26.25 -32.73 -6.02
C GLU A 177 26.86 -31.79 -4.95
N LYS A 178 26.30 -31.89 -3.73
CA LYS A 178 26.90 -31.62 -2.40
C LYS A 178 27.34 -30.18 -2.09
N LEU A 179 26.43 -29.44 -1.44
CA LEU A 179 26.80 -28.32 -0.57
C LEU A 179 27.07 -28.83 0.85
N HIS A 180 28.28 -28.52 1.32
CA HIS A 180 28.80 -28.83 2.65
C HIS A 180 27.98 -28.22 3.78
N ALA A 181 27.93 -28.97 4.89
CA ALA A 181 27.25 -28.65 6.13
C ALA A 181 27.55 -27.24 6.66
N SER A 182 26.50 -26.52 7.06
CA SER A 182 26.64 -25.33 7.91
C SER A 182 25.52 -25.27 8.95
N LYS A 183 25.94 -25.50 10.21
CA LYS A 183 25.40 -25.10 11.52
C LYS A 183 23.87 -25.18 11.75
N LYS A 184 23.48 -26.14 12.62
CA LYS A 184 22.18 -26.21 13.29
C LYS A 184 21.93 -24.92 14.09
N VAL A 185 20.90 -24.16 13.73
CA VAL A 185 20.30 -23.12 14.58
C VAL A 185 19.18 -23.77 15.38
N SER A 186 19.31 -23.73 16.70
CA SER A 186 18.32 -24.24 17.65
C SER A 186 17.11 -23.31 17.75
N ILE A 187 15.92 -23.80 17.37
CA ILE A 187 14.65 -23.10 17.56
C ILE A 187 14.10 -23.46 18.95
N PRO A 188 13.72 -22.49 19.82
CA PRO A 188 13.15 -22.79 21.13
C PRO A 188 11.74 -23.39 21.02
N SER A 189 11.49 -24.43 21.82
CA SER A 189 10.22 -25.13 21.96
C SER A 189 9.10 -24.22 22.47
N MET A 190 8.04 -24.01 21.67
CA MET A 190 6.82 -23.35 22.11
C MET A 190 5.95 -24.32 22.92
N LYS A 191 5.77 -23.98 24.20
CA LYS A 191 4.94 -24.68 25.17
C LYS A 191 3.46 -24.59 24.77
N LYS A 192 2.77 -25.73 24.87
CA LYS A 192 1.32 -25.92 24.66
C LYS A 192 0.51 -24.87 25.43
N THR A 193 -0.23 -24.02 24.73
CA THR A 193 -1.29 -23.19 25.32
C THR A 193 -2.67 -23.74 24.97
N ARG A 194 -3.57 -23.64 25.96
CA ARG A 194 -4.81 -24.41 26.13
C ARG A 194 -5.82 -24.14 25.02
N LYS A 195 -6.50 -25.21 24.57
CA LYS A 195 -7.69 -25.17 23.71
C LYS A 195 -8.79 -24.33 24.39
N ILE A 196 -9.16 -23.21 23.79
CA ILE A 196 -10.43 -22.55 24.07
C ILE A 196 -11.41 -23.06 23.02
N LYS A 197 -12.43 -23.81 23.46
CA LYS A 197 -13.54 -24.23 22.59
C LYS A 197 -14.54 -23.08 22.54
N TYR A 198 -14.62 -22.38 21.42
CA TYR A 198 -15.82 -21.65 21.04
C TYR A 198 -16.52 -22.47 19.96
N THR A 199 -17.63 -23.10 20.32
CA THR A 199 -18.57 -23.65 19.34
C THR A 199 -19.54 -22.54 19.00
N PHE A 200 -19.24 -21.79 17.94
CA PHE A 200 -20.22 -20.92 17.29
C PHE A 200 -20.95 -21.79 16.26
N SER A 201 -22.26 -21.95 16.45
CA SER A 201 -23.11 -22.84 15.65
C SER A 201 -23.68 -22.07 14.47
N TRP A 202 -23.56 -22.66 13.27
CA TRP A 202 -24.06 -22.10 12.01
C TRP A 202 -25.59 -21.94 11.91
N ARG A 203 -26.35 -22.33 12.94
CA ARG A 203 -27.81 -22.10 12.98
C ARG A 203 -28.19 -20.66 13.32
N ASP A 204 -27.34 -19.92 14.02
CA ASP A 204 -27.70 -18.58 14.50
C ASP A 204 -27.56 -17.48 13.42
N MET A 205 -27.04 -17.82 12.23
CA MET A 205 -26.74 -16.86 11.15
C MET A 205 -27.78 -16.87 10.01
N LEU A 206 -28.72 -17.82 9.99
CA LEU A 206 -29.72 -17.95 8.93
C LEU A 206 -31.11 -17.39 9.27
N ASP A 207 -31.34 -16.91 10.50
CA ASP A 207 -32.62 -16.32 10.92
C ASP A 207 -32.71 -14.80 10.68
N LEU A 208 -31.86 -14.24 9.81
CA LEU A 208 -31.84 -12.80 9.50
C LEU A 208 -31.85 -12.47 8.00
N ILE A 209 -32.55 -13.28 7.21
CA ILE A 209 -33.01 -12.94 5.84
C ILE A 209 -34.49 -13.28 5.72
#